data_AF-A0AAV8ASF9-F1
#
_entry.id   AF-A0AAV8ASF9-F1
#
_cell.length_a   1.000
_cell.length_b   1.000
_cell.length_c   1.000
_cell.angle_alpha   90.00
_cell.angle_beta   90.00
_cell.angle_gamma   90.00
#
_symmetry.space_group_name_H-M   'P 1'
#
loop_
_entity.id
_entity.type
_entity.pdbx_description
1 polymer ?
#
loop_
_entity_poly.entity_id
_entity_poly.type
_entity_poly.pdbx_seq_one_letter_code
_entity_poly.pdbx_strand_id
1 'polypeptide(L)'
;MSIENSVKFFREVLGFELIKRPASLNFEGAWLHNYGISIHLLQKDTGNSKAPNKQSEINPKSNHISFQCENIDTVKERLGEIGKEYVCAEVKDGGILVDQIFFHDPDGNTIEICNCQNLPVVPVSPKYHLNHDSI
;
A
#
# COMPACT_ATOMS: atom_id res chain seq x y z
N MET A 1 0.27 3.49 -16.21
CA MET A 1 -0.81 2.48 -16.23
C MET A 1 -2.11 3.23 -16.52
N SER A 2 -3.23 2.57 -16.83
CA SER A 2 -4.54 3.26 -16.96
C SER A 2 -5.26 3.34 -15.61
N ILE A 3 -6.19 4.29 -15.47
CA ILE A 3 -7.03 4.44 -14.27
C ILE A 3 -7.82 3.16 -13.97
N GLU A 4 -8.34 2.48 -15.00
CA GLU A 4 -9.16 1.28 -14.84
C GLU A 4 -8.38 0.14 -14.19
N ASN A 5 -7.11 -0.03 -14.57
CA ASN A 5 -6.24 -1.07 -13.99
C ASN A 5 -5.96 -0.78 -12.51
N SER A 6 -5.70 0.48 -12.17
CA SER A 6 -5.49 0.90 -10.78
C SER A 6 -6.78 0.75 -9.96
N VAL A 7 -7.94 1.17 -10.49
CA VAL A 7 -9.25 0.95 -9.85
C VAL A 7 -9.50 -0.54 -9.62
N LYS A 8 -9.33 -1.38 -10.64
CA LYS A 8 -9.52 -2.83 -10.52
C LYS A 8 -8.67 -3.43 -9.41
N PHE A 9 -7.39 -3.07 -9.36
CA PHE A 9 -6.47 -3.52 -8.32
C PHE A 9 -6.94 -3.11 -6.92
N PHE A 10 -7.22 -1.83 -6.68
CA PHE A 10 -7.63 -1.37 -5.35
C PHE A 10 -8.96 -1.98 -4.90
N ARG A 11 -9.89 -2.27 -5.84
CA ARG A 11 -11.15 -2.94 -5.52
C ARG A 11 -10.98 -4.43 -5.24
N GLU A 12 -10.27 -5.14 -6.12
CA GLU A 12 -10.23 -6.61 -6.09
C GLU A 12 -9.16 -7.18 -5.14
N VAL A 13 -8.09 -6.44 -4.87
CA VAL A 13 -6.99 -6.85 -3.98
C VAL A 13 -7.13 -6.23 -2.60
N LEU A 14 -7.42 -4.93 -2.55
CA LEU A 14 -7.45 -4.16 -1.30
C LEU A 14 -8.87 -3.86 -0.80
N GLY A 15 -9.92 -4.32 -1.49
CA GLY A 15 -11.30 -4.19 -1.01
C GLY A 15 -11.83 -2.76 -0.97
N PHE A 16 -11.23 -1.82 -1.69
CA PHE A 16 -11.75 -0.46 -1.77
C PHE A 16 -13.03 -0.36 -2.61
N GLU A 17 -13.90 0.60 -2.31
CA GLU A 17 -15.08 0.90 -3.13
C GLU A 17 -14.82 2.10 -4.03
N LEU A 18 -15.22 2.01 -5.31
CA LEU A 18 -15.21 3.15 -6.22
C LEU A 18 -16.37 4.08 -5.85
N ILE A 19 -16.07 5.34 -5.53
CA ILE A 19 -17.07 6.31 -5.10
C ILE A 19 -17.29 7.41 -6.14
N LYS A 20 -18.40 8.13 -6.00
CA LYS A 20 -18.74 9.27 -6.86
C LYS A 20 -17.68 10.38 -6.72
N ARG A 21 -17.11 10.78 -7.85
CA ARG A 21 -16.17 11.90 -7.93
C ARG A 21 -16.92 13.24 -8.05
N PRO A 22 -16.43 14.32 -7.42
CA PRO A 22 -16.99 15.66 -7.62
C PRO A 22 -16.99 16.08 -9.09
N ALA A 23 -18.12 16.60 -9.57
CA ALA A 23 -18.29 17.00 -10.97
C ALA A 23 -17.43 18.22 -11.38
N SER A 24 -16.92 18.98 -10.41
CA SER A 24 -16.01 20.11 -10.64
C SER A 24 -14.61 19.69 -11.07
N LEU A 25 -14.24 18.42 -10.91
CA LEU A 25 -12.92 17.90 -11.32
C LEU A 25 -12.99 17.47 -12.79
N ASN A 26 -12.37 18.25 -13.68
CA ASN A 26 -12.50 18.15 -15.13
C ASN A 26 -11.31 17.44 -15.84
N PHE A 27 -10.56 16.62 -15.10
CA PHE A 27 -9.44 15.82 -15.61
C PHE A 27 -9.73 14.33 -15.41
N GLU A 28 -8.98 13.41 -16.03
CA GLU A 28 -9.23 11.97 -15.88
C GLU A 28 -8.71 11.43 -14.53
N GLY A 29 -9.53 10.61 -13.86
CA GLY A 29 -9.19 10.10 -12.52
C GLY A 29 -10.37 9.41 -11.82
N ALA A 30 -10.07 8.72 -10.72
CA ALA A 30 -11.02 7.94 -9.93
C ALA A 30 -10.82 8.17 -8.43
N TRP A 31 -11.90 8.10 -7.65
CA TRP A 31 -11.87 8.18 -6.20
C TRP A 31 -12.32 6.86 -5.61
N LEU A 32 -11.52 6.29 -4.72
CA LEU A 32 -11.86 5.10 -3.96
C LEU A 32 -11.90 5.41 -2.47
N HIS A 33 -12.73 4.69 -1.72
CA HIS A 33 -12.86 4.87 -0.28
C HIS A 33 -13.09 3.53 0.42
N ASN A 34 -12.35 3.30 1.49
CA ASN A 34 -12.62 2.28 2.52
C ASN A 34 -11.71 2.54 3.73
N TYR A 35 -11.96 1.87 4.86
CA TYR A 35 -11.09 1.89 6.05
C TYR A 35 -10.87 3.30 6.63
N GLY A 36 -11.80 4.23 6.39
CA GLY A 36 -11.68 5.62 6.83
C GLY A 36 -10.70 6.48 6.03
N ILE A 37 -10.14 5.97 4.92
CA ILE A 37 -9.26 6.74 4.03
C ILE A 37 -9.82 6.78 2.60
N SER A 38 -9.38 7.78 1.83
CA SER A 38 -9.71 7.89 0.41
C SER A 38 -8.44 7.85 -0.44
N ILE A 39 -8.48 7.10 -1.53
CA ILE A 39 -7.43 7.04 -2.55
C ILE A 39 -7.92 7.80 -3.78
N HIS A 40 -7.23 8.87 -4.16
CA HIS A 40 -7.55 9.66 -5.34
C HIS A 40 -6.53 9.37 -6.45
N LEU A 41 -6.94 8.64 -7.47
CA LEU A 41 -6.15 8.34 -8.66
C LEU A 41 -6.33 9.47 -9.67
N LEU A 42 -5.23 10.04 -10.14
CA LEU A 42 -5.22 11.09 -11.16
C LEU A 42 -4.42 10.59 -12.35
N GLN A 43 -5.01 10.64 -13.54
CA GLN A 43 -4.30 10.22 -14.76
C GLN A 43 -3.18 11.22 -15.02
N LYS A 44 -1.96 10.72 -15.21
CA LYS A 44 -0.82 11.57 -15.49
C LYS A 44 -0.84 12.03 -16.94
N ASP A 45 -0.63 13.32 -17.17
CA ASP A 45 -0.37 13.85 -18.51
C ASP A 45 0.93 13.28 -19.07
N THR A 46 0.83 12.65 -20.25
CA THR A 46 1.94 12.02 -20.97
C THR A 46 2.97 13.03 -21.50
N GLY A 47 2.68 14.34 -21.36
CA GLY A 47 3.34 15.40 -22.11
C GLY A 47 4.73 15.84 -21.64
N ASN A 48 5.13 15.66 -20.37
CA ASN A 48 6.48 16.11 -19.95
C ASN A 48 6.98 15.72 -18.56
N SER A 49 6.24 14.93 -17.78
CA SER A 49 6.72 14.53 -16.46
C SER A 49 7.16 13.08 -16.51
N LYS A 50 8.49 12.83 -16.42
CA LYS A 50 9.03 11.49 -16.14
C LYS A 50 8.27 10.95 -14.94
N ALA A 51 7.52 9.85 -15.09
CA ALA A 51 7.08 9.11 -13.91
C ALA A 51 8.34 8.76 -13.13
N PRO A 52 8.36 8.88 -11.79
CA PRO A 52 9.44 8.26 -11.03
C PRO A 52 9.56 6.82 -11.53
N ASN A 53 10.80 6.39 -11.79
CA ASN A 53 11.03 5.04 -12.29
C ASN A 53 10.31 4.07 -11.37
N LYS A 54 9.46 3.21 -11.94
CA LYS A 54 8.84 2.13 -11.17
C LYS A 54 9.97 1.38 -10.49
N GLN A 55 9.90 1.26 -9.16
CA GLN A 55 10.86 0.42 -8.46
C GLN A 55 10.71 -0.99 -9.03
N SER A 56 11.81 -1.52 -9.58
CA SER A 56 11.81 -2.83 -10.21
C SER A 56 11.76 -3.94 -9.16
N GLU A 57 12.32 -3.69 -7.98
CA GLU A 57 12.42 -4.64 -6.89
C GLU A 57 11.51 -4.22 -5.74
N ILE A 58 10.78 -5.18 -5.17
CA ILE A 58 9.98 -4.98 -3.96
C ILE A 58 10.94 -4.92 -2.78
N ASN A 59 11.11 -3.72 -2.21
CA ASN A 59 12.00 -3.50 -1.07
C ASN A 59 11.18 -3.17 0.19
N PRO A 60 11.09 -4.06 1.19
CA PRO A 60 10.40 -3.79 2.45
C PRO A 60 10.87 -2.55 3.22
N LYS A 61 12.09 -2.06 2.92
CA LYS A 61 12.67 -0.86 3.54
C LYS A 61 12.38 0.44 2.79
N SER A 62 11.70 0.40 1.64
CA SER A 62 11.29 1.61 0.92
C SER A 62 10.09 2.27 1.59
N ASN A 63 9.79 3.52 1.24
CA ASN A 63 8.57 4.18 1.71
C ASN A 63 7.33 3.42 1.21
N HIS A 64 6.41 3.11 2.12
CA HIS A 64 5.18 2.38 1.80
C HIS A 64 3.99 2.89 2.62
N ILE A 65 2.79 2.57 2.15
CA ILE A 65 1.56 2.67 2.93
C ILE A 65 1.23 1.27 3.44
N SER A 66 0.92 1.18 4.73
CA SER A 66 0.61 -0.08 5.41
C SER A 66 -0.88 -0.18 5.73
N PHE A 67 -1.46 -1.35 5.46
CA PHE A 67 -2.83 -1.68 5.86
C PHE A 67 -2.83 -2.89 6.78
N GLN A 68 -3.65 -2.81 7.82
CA GLN A 68 -3.88 -3.93 8.73
C GLN A 68 -4.82 -4.94 8.08
N CYS A 69 -4.56 -6.23 8.31
CA CYS A 69 -5.50 -7.28 7.99
C CYS A 69 -5.55 -8.35 9.09
N GLU A 70 -6.70 -9.00 9.21
CA GLU A 70 -6.91 -10.09 10.17
C GLU A 70 -6.31 -11.41 9.66
N ASN A 71 -6.29 -11.60 8.32
CA ASN A 71 -5.81 -12.82 7.69
C ASN A 71 -4.91 -12.51 6.49
N ILE A 72 -3.61 -12.65 6.70
CA ILE A 72 -2.56 -12.44 5.70
C ILE A 72 -2.63 -13.49 4.58
N ASP A 73 -3.08 -14.71 4.86
CA ASP A 73 -3.13 -15.77 3.87
C ASP A 73 -4.22 -15.52 2.81
N THR A 74 -5.34 -14.89 3.20
CA THR A 74 -6.36 -14.43 2.24
C THR A 74 -5.78 -13.44 1.23
N VAL A 75 -4.85 -12.58 1.66
CA VAL A 75 -4.18 -11.62 0.78
C VAL A 75 -3.18 -12.34 -0.13
N LYS A 76 -2.40 -13.29 0.39
CA LYS A 76 -1.49 -14.11 -0.45
C LYS A 76 -2.23 -14.87 -1.53
N GLU A 77 -3.36 -15.48 -1.18
CA GLU A 77 -4.23 -16.19 -2.13
C GLU A 77 -4.69 -15.23 -3.23
N ARG A 78 -5.21 -14.06 -2.86
CA ARG A 78 -5.69 -13.07 -3.82
C ARG A 78 -4.59 -12.55 -4.75
N LEU A 79 -3.39 -12.30 -4.21
CA LEU A 79 -2.21 -11.91 -5.00
C LEU A 79 -1.78 -13.03 -5.95
N GLY A 80 -1.83 -14.29 -5.49
CA GLY A 80 -1.56 -15.47 -6.29
C GLY A 80 -2.54 -15.64 -7.46
N GLU A 81 -3.84 -15.47 -7.23
CA GLU A 81 -4.89 -15.54 -8.26
C GLU A 81 -4.66 -14.55 -9.40
N ILE A 82 -4.14 -13.35 -9.09
CA ILE A 82 -3.85 -12.32 -10.09
C ILE A 82 -2.40 -12.35 -10.60
N GLY A 83 -1.60 -13.35 -10.19
CA GLY A 83 -0.21 -13.54 -10.61
C GLY A 83 0.73 -12.40 -10.18
N LYS A 84 0.49 -11.80 -9.01
CA LYS A 84 1.27 -10.67 -8.52
C LYS A 84 2.42 -11.13 -7.63
N GLU A 85 3.61 -10.63 -7.92
CA GLU A 85 4.79 -10.85 -7.07
C GLU A 85 4.66 -10.10 -5.73
N TYR A 86 5.12 -10.73 -4.67
CA TYR A 86 5.17 -10.17 -3.32
C TYR A 86 6.40 -10.69 -2.56
N VAL A 87 6.79 -9.97 -1.52
CA VAL A 87 7.84 -10.35 -0.57
C VAL A 87 7.23 -10.45 0.82
N CYS A 88 7.55 -11.51 1.56
CA CYS A 88 7.15 -11.64 2.96
C CYS A 88 8.28 -11.17 3.87
N ALA A 89 7.92 -10.61 5.02
CA ALA A 89 8.83 -10.37 6.13
C ALA A 89 8.12 -10.70 7.46
N GLU A 90 8.93 -10.88 8.50
CA GLU A 90 8.45 -11.14 9.85
C GLU A 90 9.12 -10.18 10.82
N VAL A 91 8.35 -9.64 11.75
CA VAL A 91 8.83 -8.84 12.88
C VAL A 91 8.48 -9.57 14.16
N LYS A 92 9.45 -9.68 15.06
CA LYS A 92 9.25 -10.28 16.39
C LYS A 92 9.58 -9.27 17.46
N ASP A 93 8.60 -8.94 18.29
CA ASP A 93 8.79 -8.08 19.45
C ASP A 93 7.92 -8.54 20.62
N GLY A 94 8.46 -8.52 21.84
CA GLY A 94 7.73 -8.92 23.04
C GLY A 94 7.15 -10.36 23.03
N GLY A 95 7.68 -11.25 22.18
CA GLY A 95 7.13 -12.60 21.98
C GLY A 95 5.95 -12.67 20.99
N ILE A 96 5.53 -11.54 20.43
CA ILE A 96 4.53 -11.44 19.37
C ILE A 96 5.24 -11.55 18.01
N LEU A 97 4.69 -12.36 17.11
CA LEU A 97 5.10 -12.43 15.72
C LEU A 97 4.12 -11.60 14.87
N VAL A 98 4.67 -10.72 14.04
CA VAL A 98 3.94 -9.95 13.04
C VAL A 98 4.42 -10.39 11.66
N ASP A 99 3.48 -10.81 10.84
CA ASP A 99 3.70 -11.12 9.44
C ASP A 99 3.44 -9.85 8.61
N GLN A 100 4.24 -9.68 7.57
CA GLN A 100 4.15 -8.58 6.63
C GLN A 100 4.24 -9.11 5.20
N ILE A 101 3.42 -8.57 4.30
CA ILE A 101 3.51 -8.81 2.86
C ILE A 101 3.72 -7.46 2.17
N PHE A 102 4.72 -7.39 1.30
CA PHE A 102 5.03 -6.22 0.49
C PHE A 102 4.79 -6.53 -0.99
N PHE A 103 4.15 -5.62 -1.70
CA PHE A 103 3.96 -5.71 -3.15
C PHE A 103 3.79 -4.33 -3.75
N HIS A 104 3.91 -4.23 -5.07
CA HIS A 104 3.68 -2.98 -5.79
C HIS A 104 2.23 -2.86 -6.24
N ASP A 105 1.65 -1.66 -6.16
CA ASP A 105 0.44 -1.34 -6.92
C ASP A 105 0.73 -1.31 -8.45
N PRO A 106 -0.28 -1.09 -9.31
CA PRO A 106 -0.06 -1.05 -10.76
C PRO A 106 0.86 0.09 -11.23
N ASP A 107 1.07 1.13 -10.42
CA ASP A 107 1.91 2.28 -10.72
C ASP A 107 3.30 2.21 -10.08
N GLY A 108 3.57 1.19 -9.25
CA GLY A 108 4.88 0.92 -8.64
C GLY A 108 5.03 1.42 -7.21
N ASN A 109 3.94 1.86 -6.57
CA ASN A 109 3.99 2.25 -5.15
C ASN A 109 4.02 0.98 -4.28
N THR A 110 4.87 0.96 -3.26
CA THR A 110 4.95 -0.15 -2.33
C THR A 110 3.78 -0.10 -1.34
N ILE A 111 3.06 -1.22 -1.25
CA ILE A 111 2.01 -1.47 -0.28
C ILE A 111 2.50 -2.55 0.67
N GLU A 112 2.30 -2.31 1.96
CA GLU A 112 2.45 -3.32 3.01
C GLU A 112 1.07 -3.77 3.50
N ILE A 113 0.92 -5.07 3.71
CA ILE A 113 -0.17 -5.65 4.48
C ILE A 113 0.42 -6.36 5.71
N CYS A 114 -0.01 -5.98 6.92
CA CYS A 114 0.47 -6.58 8.16
C CYS A 114 -0.65 -7.00 9.11
N ASN A 115 -0.35 -7.93 10.02
CA ASN A 115 -1.13 -8.20 11.23
C ASN A 115 -0.57 -7.44 12.45
N CYS A 116 0.05 -6.29 12.20
CA CYS A 116 0.72 -5.41 13.15
C CYS A 116 -0.18 -4.91 14.29
N GLN A 117 -1.51 -4.98 14.16
CA GLN A 117 -2.44 -4.77 15.28
C GLN A 117 -2.23 -5.72 16.46
N ASN A 118 -1.52 -6.83 16.25
CA ASN A 118 -1.10 -7.75 17.31
C ASN A 118 -0.12 -7.08 18.29
N LEU A 119 0.64 -6.07 17.84
CA LEU A 119 1.54 -5.30 18.69
C LEU A 119 0.77 -4.20 19.45
N PRO A 120 1.15 -3.91 20.71
CA PRO A 120 0.56 -2.82 21.45
C PRO A 120 0.95 -1.46 20.83
N VAL A 121 -0.05 -0.61 20.57
CA VAL A 121 0.20 0.78 20.15
C VAL A 121 0.57 1.61 21.37
N VAL A 122 1.87 1.84 21.55
CA VAL A 122 2.42 2.66 22.66
C VAL A 122 2.95 3.98 22.10
N PRO A 123 2.29 5.13 22.36
CA PRO A 123 2.79 6.43 21.97
C PRO A 123 4.14 6.72 22.61
N VAL A 124 5.13 7.15 21.83
CA VAL A 124 6.43 7.54 22.36
C VAL A 124 6.38 9.01 22.78
N SER A 125 6.97 9.33 23.94
CA SER A 125 7.04 10.72 24.42
C SER A 125 7.86 11.61 23.47
N PRO A 126 7.64 12.94 23.41
CA PRO A 126 8.23 13.84 22.41
C PRO A 126 9.77 13.91 22.34
N LYS A 127 10.50 13.28 23.28
CA LYS A 127 11.96 13.22 23.28
C LYS A 127 12.46 12.08 22.38
N TYR A 128 12.13 12.15 21.10
CA TYR A 128 12.62 11.18 20.11
C TYR A 128 14.12 11.40 19.86
N HIS A 129 14.94 10.42 20.22
CA HIS A 129 16.23 10.21 19.57
C HIS A 129 15.97 9.18 18.47
N LEU A 130 16.04 9.59 17.21
CA LEU A 130 16.14 8.64 16.11
C LEU A 130 17.47 7.92 16.31
N ASN A 131 17.45 6.60 16.52
CA ASN A 131 18.68 5.82 16.51
C ASN A 131 19.31 5.97 15.13
N HIS A 132 20.29 6.87 15.03
CA HIS A 132 21.24 6.89 13.94
C HIS A 132 22.24 5.75 14.19
N ASP A 133 21.80 4.51 14.04
CA ASP A 133 22.77 3.43 13.92
C ASP A 133 23.28 3.41 12.48
N SER A 134 24.59 3.52 12.40
CA SER A 134 25.40 3.79 11.21
C SER A 134 25.32 2.64 10.21
N ILE A 135 25.47 3.00 8.94
CA ILE A 135 25.76 2.10 7.80
C ILE A 135 26.98 1.22 8.12
#